data_AF-A0A7J9Q7I4-F1
#
_entry.id   AF-A0A7J9Q7I4-F1
#
_cell.length_a   1.000
_cell.length_b   1.000
_cell.length_c   1.000
_cell.angle_alpha   90.00
_cell.angle_beta   90.00
_cell.angle_gamma   90.00
#
_symmetry.space_group_name_H-M   'P 1'
#
loop_
_entity.id
_entity.type
_entity.pdbx_description
1 polymer ?
#
loop_
_entity_poly.entity_id
_entity_poly.type
_entity_poly.pdbx_seq_one_letter_code
_entity_poly.pdbx_strand_id
1 'polypeptide(L)'
;MLEKHSPGLYQLIHGERINLTKEFDIMGYSYVPITPFGIKDWEKFDLSNVPLSLREEYENRKRTNYRLNGFKSTKFGWKEFQFSPDMEKQDSIQKDLSDKLFQEKPNKTVYVIHTPPNQTNLDQVLTKNHVGSISVRLFIENCQPYLTLHGHIHETVDVSGNFKDNIGKTLCLTSGNHNVGSKLAVLVFDLYHPEYADRIIL
;
A
#
# COMPACT_ATOMS: atom_id res chain seq x y z
N MET A 1 -7.44 20.68 4.60
CA MET A 1 -7.57 19.63 3.56
C MET A 1 -7.70 20.36 2.24
N LEU A 2 -6.82 20.13 1.27
CA LEU A 2 -6.77 20.95 0.03
C LEU A 2 -8.10 20.88 -0.79
N GLU A 3 -9.00 19.91 -0.52
CA GLU A 3 -10.32 19.77 -1.14
C GLU A 3 -11.20 20.98 -0.83
N LYS A 4 -11.04 21.57 0.37
CA LYS A 4 -11.71 22.82 0.74
C LYS A 4 -11.22 24.03 -0.06
N HIS A 5 -10.03 23.93 -0.64
CA HIS A 5 -9.40 25.02 -1.39
C HIS A 5 -9.52 24.84 -2.91
N SER A 6 -9.70 23.62 -3.42
CA SER A 6 -9.82 23.35 -4.86
C SER A 6 -10.59 22.04 -5.14
N PRO A 7 -11.92 22.02 -4.94
CA PRO A 7 -12.74 20.80 -5.01
C PRO A 7 -12.85 20.14 -6.40
N GLY A 8 -12.24 20.72 -7.44
CA GLY A 8 -12.19 20.14 -8.79
C GLY A 8 -10.79 19.70 -9.26
N LEU A 9 -9.74 19.93 -8.47
CA LEU A 9 -8.37 19.61 -8.88
C LEU A 9 -7.91 18.22 -8.43
N TYR A 10 -8.49 17.70 -7.36
CA TYR A 10 -8.22 16.35 -6.88
C TYR A 10 -9.37 15.84 -6.03
N GLN A 11 -9.47 14.52 -5.91
CA GLN A 11 -10.46 13.81 -5.10
C GLN A 11 -9.74 12.82 -4.19
N LEU A 12 -9.99 12.85 -2.88
CA LEU A 12 -9.53 11.81 -1.97
C LEU A 12 -10.32 10.53 -2.22
N ILE A 13 -9.60 9.44 -2.49
CA ILE A 13 -10.21 8.13 -2.79
C ILE A 13 -9.94 7.08 -1.70
N HIS A 14 -9.41 7.51 -0.55
CA HIS A 14 -9.12 6.60 0.56
C HIS A 14 -10.40 5.93 1.08
N GLY A 15 -10.49 4.61 0.99
CA GLY A 15 -11.66 3.85 1.40
C GLY A 15 -12.86 4.00 0.46
N GLU A 16 -12.68 4.64 -0.69
CA GLU A 16 -13.76 4.96 -1.63
C GLU A 16 -13.52 4.25 -2.97
N ARG A 17 -14.62 3.81 -3.59
CA ARG A 17 -14.64 3.25 -4.94
C ARG A 17 -15.35 4.22 -5.87
N ILE A 18 -14.69 4.58 -6.96
CA ILE A 18 -15.21 5.54 -7.94
C ILE A 18 -15.13 4.90 -9.32
N ASN A 19 -16.12 5.19 -10.18
CA ASN A 19 -16.04 4.77 -11.58
C ASN A 19 -14.97 5.60 -12.29
N LEU A 20 -13.94 4.93 -12.80
CA LEU A 20 -12.87 5.57 -13.58
C LEU A 20 -13.26 5.65 -15.06
N THR A 21 -13.84 4.58 -15.58
CA THR A 21 -14.43 4.51 -16.93
C THR A 21 -15.77 3.76 -16.87
N LYS A 22 -16.37 3.45 -18.03
CA LYS A 22 -17.55 2.57 -18.09
C LYS A 22 -17.24 1.12 -17.69
N GLU A 23 -15.97 0.72 -17.77
CA GLU A 23 -15.53 -0.66 -17.59
C GLU A 23 -14.72 -0.88 -16.32
N PHE A 24 -14.03 0.17 -15.85
CA PHE A 24 -13.10 0.11 -14.73
C PHE A 24 -13.49 1.04 -13.59
N ASP A 25 -13.34 0.52 -12.38
CA ASP A 25 -13.36 1.31 -11.15
C ASP A 25 -11.93 1.65 -10.70
N ILE A 26 -11.80 2.66 -9.84
CA ILE A 26 -10.59 2.95 -9.06
C ILE A 26 -10.93 2.96 -7.57
N MET A 27 -10.04 2.40 -6.74
CA MET A 27 -10.22 2.32 -5.30
C MET A 27 -8.94 2.63 -4.53
N GLY A 28 -9.03 3.46 -3.49
CA GLY A 28 -7.86 3.89 -2.71
C GLY A 28 -7.73 3.23 -1.34
N TYR A 29 -6.50 2.96 -0.93
CA TYR A 29 -6.15 2.47 0.40
C TYR A 29 -4.80 3.04 0.86
N SER A 30 -4.80 3.75 1.99
CA SER A 30 -3.63 4.56 2.40
C SER A 30 -2.78 3.93 3.50
N TYR A 31 -3.27 2.90 4.18
CA TYR A 31 -2.57 2.33 5.33
C TYR A 31 -1.35 1.52 4.91
N VAL A 32 -0.36 1.51 5.80
CA VAL A 32 0.86 0.69 5.72
C VAL A 32 1.02 -0.16 6.99
N PRO A 33 1.76 -1.27 6.94
CA PRO A 33 2.12 -2.01 8.15
C PRO A 33 2.86 -1.11 9.13
N ILE A 34 2.78 -1.41 10.43
CA ILE A 34 3.49 -0.65 11.46
C ILE A 34 4.97 -0.57 11.12
N THR A 35 5.51 0.65 11.10
CA THR A 35 6.90 0.93 10.73
C THR A 35 7.75 1.17 11.98
N PRO A 36 9.09 1.22 11.85
CA PRO A 36 9.97 1.56 12.97
C PRO A 36 9.95 3.06 13.30
N PHE A 37 9.18 3.87 12.57
CA PHE A 37 9.11 5.33 12.73
C PHE A 37 8.08 5.76 13.78
N GLY A 38 8.15 7.03 14.24
CA GLY A 38 7.42 7.50 15.43
C GLY A 38 6.00 8.09 15.21
N ILE A 39 5.46 8.11 13.98
CA ILE A 39 4.17 8.74 13.65
C ILE A 39 3.21 7.69 13.06
N LYS A 40 1.97 7.61 13.59
CA LYS A 40 1.10 6.42 13.44
C LYS A 40 -0.25 6.66 12.75
N ASP A 41 -0.45 7.76 12.04
CA ASP A 41 -1.78 8.12 11.50
C ASP A 41 -2.32 7.13 10.45
N TRP A 42 -1.44 6.58 9.62
CA TRP A 42 -1.77 5.65 8.55
C TRP A 42 -1.08 4.30 8.72
N GLU A 43 -0.84 3.89 9.97
CA GLU A 43 -0.27 2.58 10.28
C GLU A 43 -1.31 1.65 10.90
N LYS A 44 -1.30 0.38 10.49
CA LYS A 44 -2.11 -0.69 11.07
C LYS A 44 -1.28 -1.94 11.23
N PHE A 45 -1.75 -2.85 12.08
CA PHE A 45 -1.28 -4.23 12.01
C PHE A 45 -1.57 -4.80 10.62
N ASP A 46 -0.64 -5.60 10.11
CA ASP A 46 -0.78 -6.15 8.77
C ASP A 46 -1.85 -7.27 8.79
N LEU A 47 -1.68 -8.27 9.66
CA LEU A 47 -2.53 -9.44 9.79
C LEU A 47 -3.27 -9.45 11.13
N SER A 48 -4.56 -9.83 11.11
CA SER A 48 -5.36 -10.14 12.31
C SER A 48 -5.51 -11.65 12.51
N ASN A 49 -5.57 -12.42 11.42
CA ASN A 49 -5.62 -13.87 11.39
C ASN A 49 -4.39 -14.40 10.61
N VAL A 50 -3.33 -14.70 11.35
CA VAL A 50 -2.03 -15.09 10.79
C VAL A 50 -2.05 -16.56 10.35
N PRO A 51 -1.86 -16.87 9.05
CA PRO A 51 -1.74 -18.25 8.59
C PRO A 51 -0.59 -18.97 9.30
N LEU A 52 -0.76 -20.28 9.57
CA LEU A 52 0.26 -21.07 10.29
C LEU A 52 1.63 -21.01 9.60
N SER A 53 1.66 -21.04 8.27
CA SER A 53 2.88 -20.95 7.45
C SER A 53 3.61 -19.62 7.57
N LEU A 54 2.93 -18.54 7.96
CA LEU A 54 3.48 -17.18 8.04
C LEU A 54 3.71 -16.72 9.48
N ARG A 55 3.39 -17.56 10.47
CA ARG A 55 3.45 -17.18 11.89
C ARG A 55 4.85 -16.75 12.31
N GLU A 56 5.87 -17.53 11.97
CA GLU A 56 7.25 -17.21 12.35
C GLU A 56 7.74 -15.91 11.68
N GLU A 57 7.48 -15.75 10.38
CA GLU A 57 7.83 -14.55 9.64
C GLU A 57 7.15 -13.30 10.25
N TYR A 58 5.85 -13.39 10.52
CA TYR A 58 5.10 -12.26 11.04
C TYR A 58 5.51 -11.87 12.47
N GLU A 59 5.78 -12.84 13.35
CA GLU A 59 6.32 -12.55 14.68
C GLU A 59 7.72 -11.93 14.61
N ASN A 60 8.56 -12.37 13.65
CA ASN A 60 9.87 -11.75 13.44
C ASN A 60 9.74 -10.29 12.97
N ARG A 61 8.80 -9.98 12.06
CA ARG A 61 8.52 -8.60 11.63
C ARG A 61 8.08 -7.71 12.79
N LYS A 62 7.19 -8.21 13.66
CA LYS A 62 6.76 -7.47 14.85
C LYS A 62 7.94 -7.13 15.77
N ARG A 63 8.87 -8.07 15.95
CA ARG A 63 10.06 -7.86 16.78
C ARG A 63 11.06 -6.88 16.18
N THR A 64 11.24 -6.90 14.87
CA THR A 64 12.36 -6.19 14.19
C THR A 64 11.96 -4.86 13.57
N ASN A 65 10.70 -4.72 13.14
CA ASN A 65 10.23 -3.56 12.38
C ASN A 65 9.21 -2.72 13.14
N TYR A 66 8.47 -3.27 14.11
CA TYR A 66 7.34 -2.54 14.68
C TYR A 66 7.77 -1.68 15.85
N ARG A 67 7.59 -0.36 15.70
CA ARG A 67 7.56 0.56 16.83
C ARG A 67 6.11 0.76 17.27
N LEU A 68 5.75 0.23 18.44
CA LEU A 68 4.36 0.22 18.91
C LEU A 68 3.90 1.52 19.58
N ASN A 69 4.82 2.40 19.96
CA ASN A 69 4.53 3.70 20.57
C ASN A 69 4.94 4.86 19.65
N GLY A 70 4.13 5.92 19.65
CA GLY A 70 4.39 7.10 18.83
C GLY A 70 3.34 8.18 19.07
N PHE A 71 3.09 8.99 18.03
CA PHE A 71 2.11 10.06 18.08
C PHE A 71 1.11 9.95 16.93
N LYS A 72 -0.13 10.36 17.21
CA LYS A 72 -1.17 10.58 16.20
C LYS A 72 -1.57 12.04 16.13
N SER A 73 -1.86 12.50 14.91
CA SER A 73 -2.42 13.81 14.65
C SER A 73 -3.84 13.90 15.18
N THR A 74 -4.18 15.05 15.75
CA THR A 74 -5.54 15.42 16.16
C THR A 74 -5.82 16.84 15.70
N LYS A 75 -7.08 17.27 15.77
CA LYS A 75 -7.47 18.67 15.50
C LYS A 75 -6.71 19.68 16.39
N PHE A 76 -6.22 19.25 17.55
CA PHE A 76 -5.59 20.12 18.56
C PHE A 76 -4.07 19.90 18.69
N GLY A 77 -3.44 19.22 17.73
CA GLY A 77 -2.01 18.88 17.76
C GLY A 77 -1.79 17.38 17.85
N TRP A 78 -0.70 16.96 18.49
CA TRP A 78 -0.29 15.55 18.57
C TRP A 78 -0.68 14.93 19.91
N LYS A 79 -1.11 13.66 19.88
CA LYS A 79 -1.36 12.88 21.09
C LYS A 79 -0.52 11.61 21.08
N GLU A 80 0.04 11.26 22.24
CA GLU A 80 0.69 9.96 22.42
C GLU A 80 -0.28 8.83 22.08
N PHE A 81 0.26 7.82 21.40
CA PHE A 81 -0.49 6.68 20.93
C PHE A 81 0.35 5.41 21.08
N GLN A 82 -0.33 4.32 21.45
CA GLN A 82 0.27 3.00 21.57
C GLN A 82 -0.66 1.96 20.93
N PHE A 83 -0.09 1.15 20.04
CA PHE A 83 -0.78 -0.03 19.52
C PHE A 83 -0.89 -1.09 20.62
N SER A 84 -2.10 -1.62 20.82
CA SER A 84 -2.34 -2.73 21.73
C SER A 84 -2.55 -4.05 20.97
N PRO A 85 -2.33 -5.21 21.61
CA PRO A 85 -2.66 -6.51 21.01
C PRO A 85 -4.14 -6.67 20.64
N ASP A 86 -5.05 -5.99 21.33
CA ASP A 86 -6.48 -6.04 20.99
C ASP A 86 -6.77 -5.32 19.66
N MET A 87 -6.02 -4.25 19.35
CA MET A 87 -6.12 -3.56 18.06
C MET A 87 -5.71 -4.48 16.91
N GLU A 88 -4.71 -5.34 17.07
CA GLU A 88 -4.27 -6.29 16.05
C GLU A 88 -5.42 -7.18 15.56
N LYS A 89 -6.31 -7.60 16.48
CA LYS A 89 -7.48 -8.43 16.17
C LYS A 89 -8.65 -7.63 15.57
N GLN A 90 -8.74 -6.34 15.89
CA GLN A 90 -9.90 -5.51 15.58
C GLN A 90 -9.72 -4.63 14.34
N ASP A 91 -8.49 -4.19 14.08
CA ASP A 91 -8.13 -3.14 13.13
C ASP A 91 -6.79 -3.47 12.43
N SER A 92 -6.89 -4.16 11.30
CA SER A 92 -5.73 -4.61 10.51
C SER A 92 -5.98 -4.42 9.02
N ILE A 93 -4.90 -4.34 8.24
CA ILE A 93 -4.96 -4.27 6.77
C ILE A 93 -5.72 -5.47 6.21
N GLN A 94 -5.44 -6.67 6.74
CA GLN A 94 -6.15 -7.90 6.34
C GLN A 94 -7.66 -7.77 6.49
N LYS A 95 -8.11 -7.16 7.58
CA LYS A 95 -9.54 -7.02 7.87
C LYS A 95 -10.19 -5.98 6.97
N ASP A 96 -9.52 -4.86 6.72
CA ASP A 96 -10.02 -3.86 5.78
C ASP A 96 -10.18 -4.45 4.37
N LEU A 97 -9.15 -5.13 3.85
CA LEU A 97 -9.18 -5.75 2.52
C LEU A 97 -10.10 -6.97 2.43
N SER A 98 -10.59 -7.48 3.57
CA SER A 98 -11.64 -8.50 3.60
C SER A 98 -13.05 -7.94 3.42
N ASP A 99 -13.22 -6.62 3.51
CA ASP A 99 -14.51 -5.98 3.32
C ASP A 99 -15.00 -6.13 1.87
N LYS A 100 -16.31 -6.31 1.73
CA LYS A 100 -16.98 -6.49 0.43
C LYS A 100 -16.68 -5.35 -0.54
N LEU A 101 -16.53 -4.12 -0.07
CA LEU A 101 -16.20 -2.96 -0.87
C LEU A 101 -14.88 -3.14 -1.63
N PHE A 102 -13.85 -3.70 -0.96
CA PHE A 102 -12.56 -4.00 -1.56
C PHE A 102 -12.59 -5.24 -2.46
N GLN A 103 -13.50 -6.19 -2.22
CA GLN A 103 -13.58 -7.43 -2.98
C GLN A 103 -14.57 -7.39 -4.15
N GLU A 104 -15.28 -6.28 -4.36
CA GLU A 104 -16.20 -6.14 -5.49
C GLU A 104 -15.43 -5.97 -6.82
N LYS A 105 -15.76 -6.82 -7.82
CA LYS A 105 -15.25 -6.73 -9.21
C LYS A 105 -13.73 -6.44 -9.30
N PRO A 106 -12.87 -7.19 -8.60
CA PRO A 106 -11.45 -6.87 -8.49
C PRO A 106 -10.76 -6.86 -9.85
N ASN A 107 -11.11 -7.80 -10.73
CA ASN A 107 -10.61 -7.90 -12.10
C ASN A 107 -11.05 -6.74 -13.04
N LYS A 108 -11.85 -5.80 -12.55
CA LYS A 108 -12.25 -4.56 -13.23
C LYS A 108 -11.96 -3.32 -12.37
N THR A 109 -11.03 -3.44 -11.43
CA THR A 109 -10.71 -2.35 -10.51
C THR A 109 -9.20 -2.10 -10.47
N VAL A 110 -8.81 -0.84 -10.63
CA VAL A 110 -7.45 -0.36 -10.35
C VAL A 110 -7.39 0.00 -8.87
N TYR A 111 -6.52 -0.66 -8.13
CA TYR A 111 -6.33 -0.34 -6.70
C TYR A 111 -5.10 0.54 -6.51
N VAL A 112 -5.28 1.67 -5.83
CA VAL A 112 -4.20 2.53 -5.36
C VAL A 112 -3.97 2.21 -3.90
N ILE A 113 -3.04 1.28 -3.63
CA ILE A 113 -2.73 0.77 -2.29
C ILE A 113 -1.35 1.27 -1.91
N HIS A 114 -1.26 2.15 -0.92
CA HIS A 114 0.00 2.85 -0.62
C HIS A 114 1.15 1.90 -0.30
N THR A 115 0.93 0.89 0.56
CA THR A 115 1.95 -0.15 0.81
C THR A 115 2.05 -1.13 -0.36
N PRO A 116 3.27 -1.52 -0.79
CA PRO A 116 3.46 -2.56 -1.79
C PRO A 116 3.17 -3.95 -1.21
N PRO A 117 2.84 -4.94 -2.06
CA PRO A 117 2.75 -6.34 -1.67
C PRO A 117 4.12 -6.90 -1.28
N ASN A 118 4.12 -7.75 -0.25
CA ASN A 118 5.31 -8.43 0.21
C ASN A 118 5.96 -9.33 -0.87
N GLN A 119 7.28 -9.46 -0.80
CA GLN A 119 8.10 -10.32 -1.66
C GLN A 119 7.91 -10.00 -3.15
N THR A 120 8.06 -8.73 -3.50
CA THR A 120 8.05 -8.24 -4.88
C THR A 120 9.24 -7.30 -5.13
N ASN A 121 9.44 -6.92 -6.39
CA ASN A 121 10.37 -5.85 -6.74
C ASN A 121 9.97 -4.48 -6.16
N LEU A 122 8.77 -4.36 -5.59
CA LEU A 122 8.18 -3.10 -5.16
C LEU A 122 8.37 -2.82 -3.67
N ASP A 123 8.89 -3.77 -2.89
CA ASP A 123 8.99 -3.65 -1.44
C ASP A 123 10.39 -3.87 -0.85
N GLN A 124 11.44 -3.72 -1.68
CA GLN A 124 12.83 -3.84 -1.24
C GLN A 124 13.37 -2.52 -0.70
N VAL A 125 13.90 -2.56 0.52
CA VAL A 125 14.66 -1.45 1.12
C VAL A 125 16.14 -1.55 0.79
N LEU A 126 16.96 -0.55 1.14
CA LEU A 126 18.41 -0.52 0.86
C LEU A 126 19.18 -1.78 1.30
N THR A 127 18.73 -2.48 2.35
CA THR A 127 19.34 -3.74 2.81
C THR A 127 18.93 -4.96 1.97
N LYS A 128 18.15 -4.77 0.91
CA LYS A 128 17.50 -5.78 0.05
C LYS A 128 16.47 -6.66 0.77
N ASN A 129 16.10 -6.33 2.01
CA ASN A 129 15.02 -7.00 2.70
C ASN A 129 13.66 -6.54 2.15
N HIS A 130 12.70 -7.45 2.18
CA HIS A 130 11.31 -7.18 1.82
C HIS A 130 10.53 -6.69 3.05
N VAL A 131 9.85 -5.55 2.92
CA VAL A 131 9.10 -4.90 4.02
C VAL A 131 7.64 -4.62 3.66
N GLY A 132 7.17 -5.10 2.52
CA GLY A 132 5.82 -4.89 2.03
C GLY A 132 4.78 -5.64 2.85
N SER A 133 3.50 -5.35 2.59
CA SER A 133 2.38 -5.94 3.31
C SER A 133 2.10 -7.37 2.84
N ILE A 134 2.08 -8.31 3.79
CA ILE A 134 1.63 -9.68 3.59
C ILE A 134 0.14 -9.70 3.25
N SER A 135 -0.66 -8.86 3.91
CA SER A 135 -2.11 -8.80 3.66
C SER A 135 -2.45 -8.32 2.26
N VAL A 136 -1.71 -7.33 1.73
CA VAL A 136 -1.87 -6.88 0.34
C VAL A 136 -1.46 -7.97 -0.63
N ARG A 137 -0.37 -8.70 -0.37
CA ARG A 137 0.04 -9.86 -1.17
C ARG A 137 -1.07 -10.91 -1.23
N LEU A 138 -1.59 -11.33 -0.07
CA LEU A 138 -2.67 -12.32 0.02
C LEU A 138 -3.96 -11.82 -0.64
N PHE A 139 -4.30 -10.53 -0.49
CA PHE A 139 -5.46 -9.94 -1.17
C PHE A 139 -5.32 -10.06 -2.70
N ILE A 140 -4.16 -9.70 -3.24
CA ILE A 140 -3.90 -9.76 -4.69
C ILE A 140 -3.96 -11.23 -5.17
N GLU A 141 -3.33 -12.16 -4.46
CA GLU A 141 -3.35 -13.59 -4.80
C GLU A 141 -4.78 -14.16 -4.84
N ASN A 142 -5.62 -13.80 -3.86
CA ASN A 142 -6.98 -14.36 -3.73
C ASN A 142 -8.00 -13.66 -4.65
N CYS A 143 -7.93 -12.34 -4.77
CA CYS A 143 -8.94 -11.55 -5.47
C CYS A 143 -8.57 -11.27 -6.93
N GLN A 144 -7.28 -11.33 -7.28
CA GLN A 144 -6.75 -11.02 -8.62
C GLN A 144 -7.29 -9.70 -9.19
N PRO A 145 -6.93 -8.54 -8.58
CA PRO A 145 -7.21 -7.22 -9.13
C PRO A 145 -6.76 -7.04 -10.58
N TYR A 146 -7.37 -6.10 -11.30
CA TYR A 146 -6.92 -5.75 -12.66
C TYR A 146 -5.50 -5.18 -12.66
N LEU A 147 -5.25 -4.19 -11.79
CA LEU A 147 -3.99 -3.46 -11.67
C LEU A 147 -3.85 -2.94 -10.24
N THR A 148 -2.66 -2.99 -9.66
CA THR A 148 -2.38 -2.35 -8.36
C THR A 148 -1.22 -1.37 -8.46
N LEU A 149 -1.40 -0.19 -7.86
CA LEU A 149 -0.45 0.91 -7.85
C LEU A 149 0.00 1.17 -6.41
N HIS A 150 1.31 1.26 -6.21
CA HIS A 150 1.94 1.31 -4.89
C HIS A 150 2.93 2.46 -4.73
N GLY A 151 3.29 2.74 -3.48
CA GLY A 151 4.33 3.69 -3.10
C GLY A 151 5.07 3.20 -1.86
N HIS A 152 5.20 4.07 -0.86
CA HIS A 152 5.78 3.82 0.46
C HIS A 152 7.29 3.52 0.50
N ILE A 153 7.80 2.59 -0.31
CA ILE A 153 9.21 2.20 -0.34
C ILE A 153 9.91 2.96 -1.46
N HIS A 154 10.57 4.04 -1.09
CA HIS A 154 11.06 5.07 -2.00
C HIS A 154 12.22 4.58 -2.87
N GLU A 155 13.14 3.85 -2.26
CA GLU A 155 14.36 3.31 -2.88
C GLU A 155 14.12 2.06 -3.74
N THR A 156 12.92 1.48 -3.69
CA THR A 156 12.67 0.11 -4.17
C THR A 156 13.07 -0.12 -5.62
N VAL A 157 12.82 0.86 -6.50
CA VAL A 157 13.15 0.75 -7.93
C VAL A 157 14.65 0.78 -8.18
N ASP A 158 15.40 1.56 -7.39
CA ASP A 158 16.85 1.63 -7.50
C ASP A 158 17.51 0.36 -6.92
N VAL A 159 16.88 -0.25 -5.91
CA VAL A 159 17.36 -1.47 -5.27
C VAL A 159 17.06 -2.72 -6.10
N SER A 160 15.81 -2.87 -6.55
CA SER A 160 15.34 -4.04 -7.30
C SER A 160 15.68 -3.96 -8.80
N GLY A 161 15.92 -2.75 -9.31
CA GLY A 161 16.13 -2.48 -10.74
C GLY A 161 14.84 -2.55 -11.56
N ASN A 162 13.68 -2.70 -10.93
CA ASN A 162 12.40 -2.86 -11.63
C ASN A 162 11.25 -2.17 -10.87
N PHE A 163 10.37 -1.50 -11.61
CA PHE A 163 9.20 -0.82 -11.06
C PHE A 163 7.90 -1.62 -11.22
N LYS A 164 8.01 -2.84 -11.76
CA LYS A 164 6.91 -3.76 -12.02
C LYS A 164 7.13 -5.12 -11.34
N ASP A 165 6.03 -5.75 -10.99
CA ASP A 165 5.99 -7.17 -10.64
C ASP A 165 4.63 -7.78 -11.02
N ASN A 166 4.53 -9.10 -11.11
CA ASN A 166 3.27 -9.81 -11.37
C ASN A 166 2.96 -10.79 -10.24
N ILE A 167 1.74 -10.71 -9.71
CA ILE A 167 1.20 -11.68 -8.76
C ILE A 167 0.02 -12.38 -9.43
N GLY A 168 0.26 -13.58 -9.95
CA GLY A 168 -0.71 -14.25 -10.82
C GLY A 168 -0.92 -13.44 -12.10
N LYS A 169 -2.15 -12.98 -12.34
CA LYS A 169 -2.52 -12.15 -13.50
C LYS A 169 -2.47 -10.65 -13.21
N THR A 170 -2.28 -10.26 -11.96
CA THR A 170 -2.31 -8.85 -11.55
C THR A 170 -0.93 -8.22 -11.74
N LEU A 171 -0.87 -7.21 -12.60
CA LEU A 171 0.29 -6.34 -12.70
C LEU A 171 0.30 -5.40 -11.49
N CYS A 172 1.46 -5.33 -10.84
CA CYS A 172 1.72 -4.44 -9.71
C CYS A 172 2.78 -3.42 -10.13
N LEU A 173 2.51 -2.13 -9.93
CA LEU A 173 3.42 -1.05 -10.29
C LEU A 173 3.75 -0.19 -9.07
N THR A 174 4.97 0.34 -9.00
CA THR A 174 5.36 1.38 -8.05
C THR A 174 6.02 2.54 -8.77
N SER A 175 5.75 3.77 -8.34
CA SER A 175 6.48 4.90 -8.89
C SER A 175 7.92 4.92 -8.38
N GLY A 176 8.17 4.61 -7.11
CA GLY A 176 9.48 4.67 -6.44
C GLY A 176 10.21 6.00 -6.64
N ASN A 177 10.35 6.84 -5.62
CA ASN A 177 11.02 8.13 -5.79
C ASN A 177 12.32 8.20 -5.00
N HIS A 178 13.43 8.50 -5.67
CA HIS A 178 14.72 8.57 -5.02
C HIS A 178 14.74 9.76 -4.04
N ASN A 179 15.06 9.49 -2.78
CA ASN A 179 14.97 10.44 -1.67
C ASN A 179 16.07 11.53 -1.68
N VAL A 180 17.04 11.46 -2.60
CA VAL A 180 18.19 12.38 -2.66
C VAL A 180 18.05 13.46 -3.76
N GLY A 181 17.07 13.34 -4.67
CA GLY A 181 16.91 14.25 -5.82
C GLY A 181 15.67 15.13 -5.77
N SER A 182 15.66 16.18 -6.60
CA SER A 182 14.46 17.01 -6.87
C SER A 182 13.58 16.46 -8.00
N LYS A 183 13.94 15.30 -8.54
CA LYS A 183 13.27 14.72 -9.71
C LYS A 183 11.96 14.05 -9.30
N LEU A 184 10.99 14.04 -10.21
CA LEU A 184 9.69 13.41 -10.01
C LEU A 184 9.62 12.11 -10.80
N ALA A 185 9.39 10.99 -10.11
CA ALA A 185 9.05 9.72 -10.74
C ALA A 185 7.54 9.64 -11.02
N VAL A 186 7.17 9.36 -12.28
CA VAL A 186 5.78 9.24 -12.73
C VAL A 186 5.57 7.90 -13.43
N LEU A 187 4.49 7.22 -13.11
CA LEU A 187 4.00 6.08 -13.89
C LEU A 187 3.06 6.58 -14.99
N VAL A 188 3.31 6.17 -16.22
CA VAL A 188 2.46 6.45 -17.38
C VAL A 188 2.05 5.13 -18.00
N PHE A 189 0.75 4.89 -18.14
CA PHE A 189 0.25 3.65 -18.73
C PHE A 189 -1.09 3.87 -19.42
N ASP A 190 -1.35 3.07 -20.45
CA ASP A 190 -2.69 2.91 -21.00
C ASP A 190 -3.48 1.95 -20.10
N LEU A 191 -4.66 2.37 -19.66
CA LEU A 191 -5.52 1.55 -18.81
C LEU A 191 -5.92 0.23 -19.48
N TYR A 192 -6.02 0.19 -20.81
CA TYR A 192 -6.39 -1.02 -21.55
C TYR A 192 -5.19 -1.90 -21.93
N HIS A 193 -3.96 -1.35 -21.81
CA HIS A 193 -2.70 -2.04 -22.05
C HIS A 193 -1.64 -1.71 -20.98
N PRO A 194 -1.93 -2.00 -19.69
CA PRO A 194 -1.08 -1.59 -18.59
C PRO A 194 0.29 -2.29 -18.58
N GLU A 195 0.44 -3.41 -19.30
CA GLU A 195 1.72 -4.11 -19.51
C GLU A 195 2.79 -3.20 -20.11
N TYR A 196 2.40 -2.21 -20.93
CA TYR A 196 3.29 -1.23 -21.54
C TYR A 196 3.55 0.00 -20.67
N ALA A 197 3.21 -0.06 -19.37
CA ALA A 197 3.49 1.02 -18.43
C ALA A 197 4.96 1.45 -18.48
N ASP A 198 5.20 2.75 -18.39
CA ASP A 198 6.53 3.34 -18.35
C ASP A 198 6.72 4.13 -17.04
N ARG A 199 7.97 4.25 -16.62
CA ARG A 199 8.37 5.03 -15.45
C ARG A 199 9.29 6.16 -15.89
N ILE A 200 8.75 7.37 -15.89
CA ILE A 200 9.44 8.57 -16.35
C ILE A 200 10.02 9.30 -15.13
N ILE A 201 11.25 9.80 -15.26
CA ILE A 201 11.89 10.68 -14.28
C ILE A 201 11.98 12.08 -14.89
N LEU A 202 11.23 13.02 -14.32
CA LEU A 202 11.16 14.42 -14.73
C LEU A 202 12.09 15.30 -13.89
#